data_AF-A0A1G1D1K5-F1
#
_entry.id   AF-A0A1G1D1K5-F1
#
_cell.length_a   1.000
_cell.length_b   1.000
_cell.length_c   1.000
_cell.angle_alpha   90.00
_cell.angle_beta   90.00
_cell.angle_gamma   90.00
#
_symmetry.space_group_name_H-M   'P 1'
#
loop_
_entity.id
_entity.type
_entity.pdbx_description
1 polymer ?
#
loop_
_entity_poly.entity_id
_entity_poly.type
_entity_poly.pdbx_seq_one_letter_code
_entity_poly.pdbx_strand_id
1 'polypeptide(L)'
;MLATIIIIIALTLLSKWEKVFLASKGTRSINLVAKDVPDIIGKVEKTLNKHGIAITTIQIYRNVIRDSLDIIATVTTAPGLNISALSNDLTSYGEVSEVEIQ
;
A
#
# COMPACT_ATOMS: atom_id res chain seq x y z
N MET A 1 18.77 38.29 18.19
CA MET A 1 17.39 38.21 17.65
C MET A 1 17.33 37.66 16.22
N LEU A 2 18.24 38.05 15.32
CA LEU A 2 18.32 37.50 13.95
C LEU A 2 18.40 35.96 13.90
N ALA A 3 19.25 35.35 14.72
CA ALA A 3 19.38 33.89 14.79
C ALA A 3 18.06 33.20 15.18
N THR A 4 17.31 33.80 16.11
CA THR A 4 16.02 33.29 16.57
C THR A 4 14.97 33.31 15.46
N ILE A 5 14.95 34.37 14.65
CA ILE A 5 14.05 34.51 13.51
C ILE A 5 14.37 33.47 12.43
N ILE A 6 15.66 33.22 12.15
CA ILE A 6 16.09 32.22 11.17
C ILE A 6 15.66 30.82 11.59
N ILE A 7 15.83 30.48 12.87
CA ILE A 7 15.40 29.19 13.43
C ILE A 7 13.88 29.01 13.32
N ILE A 8 13.10 30.05 13.63
CA ILE A 8 11.64 30.03 13.49
C ILE A 8 11.24 29.80 12.03
N ILE A 9 11.84 30.51 11.07
CA ILE A 9 11.55 30.34 9.64
C ILE A 9 11.88 28.91 9.18
N ALA A 10 13.04 28.38 9.58
CA ALA A 10 13.45 27.02 9.23
C ALA A 10 12.49 25.96 9.77
N LEU A 11 12.06 26.07 11.03
CA LEU A 11 11.07 25.18 11.65
C LEU A 11 9.71 25.25 10.95
N THR A 12 9.30 26.46 10.54
CA THR A 12 8.02 26.69 9.86
C THR A 12 8.03 26.09 8.44
N LEU A 13 9.15 26.23 7.72
CA LEU A 13 9.35 25.62 6.41
C LEU A 13 9.38 24.10 6.52
N LEU A 14 10.12 23.54 7.48
CA LEU A 14 10.18 22.10 7.71
C LEU A 14 8.79 21.52 8.02
N SER A 15 8.02 22.17 8.89
CA SER A 15 6.65 21.76 9.22
C SER A 15 5.71 21.81 8.02
N LYS A 16 5.86 22.79 7.12
CA LYS A 16 5.08 22.85 5.87
C LYS A 16 5.49 21.74 4.91
N TRP A 17 6.78 21.47 4.79
CA TRP A 17 7.31 20.39 3.95
C TRP A 17 6.85 19.01 4.43
N GLU A 18 6.92 18.73 5.73
CA GLU A 18 6.38 17.49 6.31
C GLU A 18 4.89 17.34 6.02
N LYS A 19 4.09 18.40 6.21
CA LYS A 19 2.66 18.36 5.90
C LYS A 19 2.39 18.04 4.43
N VAL A 20 3.14 18.62 3.50
CA VAL A 20 3.01 18.32 2.07
C VAL A 20 3.44 16.87 1.77
N PHE A 21 4.52 16.40 2.39
CA PHE A 21 5.03 15.05 2.19
C PHE A 21 4.09 13.97 2.75
N LEU A 22 3.53 14.21 3.93
CA LEU A 22 2.56 13.33 4.59
C LEU A 22 1.20 13.38 3.89
N ALA A 23 0.72 14.57 3.49
CA ALA A 23 -0.52 14.70 2.73
C ALA A 23 -0.45 14.05 1.33
N SER A 24 0.75 13.87 0.79
CA SER A 24 0.96 13.18 -0.50
C SER A 24 0.83 11.66 -0.41
N LYS A 25 1.05 11.07 0.77
CA LYS A 25 1.01 9.62 0.97
C LYS A 25 -0.39 9.20 1.40
N GLY A 26 -1.12 8.59 0.47
CA GLY A 26 -2.44 8.03 0.76
C GLY A 26 -2.30 6.62 1.33
N THR A 27 -2.80 6.41 2.55
CA THR A 27 -3.02 5.07 3.09
C THR A 27 -4.25 4.47 2.43
N ARG A 28 -4.12 3.24 1.94
CA ARG A 28 -5.19 2.47 1.31
C ARG A 28 -5.24 1.06 1.85
N SER A 29 -6.42 0.44 1.82
CA SER A 29 -6.59 -0.96 2.15
C SER A 29 -6.81 -1.76 0.87
N ILE A 30 -6.07 -2.84 0.69
CA ILE A 30 -6.23 -3.78 -0.41
C ILE A 30 -6.72 -5.09 0.19
N ASN A 31 -7.93 -5.51 -0.18
CA ASN A 31 -8.43 -6.85 0.10
C ASN A 31 -8.25 -7.70 -1.13
N LEU A 32 -7.60 -8.86 -0.97
CA LEU A 32 -7.47 -9.85 -2.02
C LEU A 32 -8.03 -11.18 -1.55
N VAL A 33 -8.75 -11.86 -2.42
CA VAL A 33 -9.15 -13.26 -2.22
C VAL A 33 -8.35 -14.10 -3.20
N ALA A 34 -7.56 -15.03 -2.69
CA ALA A 34 -6.70 -15.89 -3.51
C ALA A 34 -6.81 -17.36 -3.09
N LYS A 35 -6.39 -18.28 -3.96
CA LYS A 35 -6.24 -19.70 -3.59
C LYS A 35 -5.08 -19.89 -2.62
N ASP A 36 -5.20 -20.87 -1.72
CA ASP A 36 -4.13 -21.24 -0.79
C ASP A 36 -3.02 -22.04 -1.50
N VAL A 37 -2.23 -21.35 -2.32
CA VAL A 37 -1.05 -21.91 -2.98
C VAL A 37 0.23 -21.42 -2.31
N PRO A 38 1.29 -22.25 -2.28
CA PRO A 38 2.62 -21.77 -1.91
C PRO A 38 3.01 -20.54 -2.75
N ASP A 39 3.72 -19.60 -2.13
CA ASP A 39 4.24 -18.37 -2.76
C ASP A 39 3.24 -17.26 -3.13
N ILE A 40 1.93 -17.42 -2.93
CA ILE A 40 0.95 -16.38 -3.29
C ILE A 40 1.21 -15.04 -2.59
N ILE A 41 1.60 -15.08 -1.31
CA ILE A 41 1.93 -13.89 -0.53
C ILE A 41 3.14 -13.18 -1.14
N GLY A 42 4.18 -13.94 -1.53
CA GLY A 42 5.38 -13.39 -2.16
C GLY A 42 5.10 -12.79 -3.54
N LYS A 43 4.18 -13.38 -4.32
CA LYS A 43 3.71 -12.81 -5.59
C LYS A 43 3.00 -11.47 -5.38
N VAL A 44 2.09 -11.40 -4.40
CA VAL A 44 1.38 -10.15 -4.05
C VAL A 44 2.36 -9.07 -3.61
N GLU A 45 3.30 -9.40 -2.73
CA GLU A 45 4.33 -8.46 -2.26
C GLU A 45 5.19 -7.93 -3.42
N LYS A 46 5.62 -8.82 -4.32
CA LYS A 46 6.42 -8.44 -5.49
C LYS A 46 5.66 -7.48 -6.41
N THR A 47 4.36 -7.69 -6.61
CA THR A 47 3.52 -6.81 -7.45
C THR A 47 3.30 -5.44 -6.80
N LEU A 48 3.08 -5.40 -5.49
CA LEU A 48 2.97 -4.14 -4.76
C LEU A 48 4.28 -3.36 -4.84
N ASN A 49 5.42 -4.03 -4.66
CA ASN A 49 6.73 -3.40 -4.78
C ASN A 49 7.02 -2.88 -6.21
N LYS A 50 6.62 -3.62 -7.25
CA LYS A 50 6.73 -3.18 -8.66
C LYS A 50 6.02 -1.84 -8.91
N HIS A 51 4.93 -1.57 -8.19
CA HIS A 51 4.17 -0.32 -8.28
C HIS A 51 4.65 0.77 -7.29
N GLY A 52 5.78 0.55 -6.60
CA GLY A 52 6.30 1.48 -5.60
C GLY A 52 5.40 1.61 -4.38
N ILE A 53 4.59 0.60 -4.09
CA ILE A 53 3.65 0.59 -2.98
C ILE A 53 4.35 -0.01 -1.76
N ALA A 54 4.43 0.77 -0.68
CA ALA A 54 4.98 0.29 0.58
C ALA A 54 3.88 -0.39 1.39
N ILE A 55 4.13 -1.62 1.84
CA ILE A 55 3.18 -2.36 2.66
C ILE A 55 3.45 -2.04 4.14
N THR A 56 2.42 -1.60 4.84
CA THR A 56 2.52 -1.25 6.27
C THR A 56 2.10 -2.44 7.14
N THR A 57 0.99 -3.08 6.77
CA THR A 57 0.41 -4.21 7.50
C THR A 57 -0.16 -5.21 6.52
N ILE A 58 0.04 -6.51 6.78
CA ILE A 58 -0.65 -7.59 6.08
C ILE A 58 -1.32 -8.48 7.12
N GLN A 59 -2.60 -8.74 6.93
CA GLN A 59 -3.36 -9.75 7.65
C GLN A 59 -3.75 -10.85 6.67
N ILE A 60 -3.59 -12.09 7.09
CA ILE A 60 -3.87 -13.25 6.26
C ILE A 60 -4.82 -14.14 7.02
N TYR A 61 -5.98 -14.39 6.43
CA TYR A 61 -6.99 -15.28 6.97
C TYR A 61 -7.11 -16.48 6.05
N ARG A 62 -6.76 -17.66 6.57
CA ARG A 62 -6.90 -18.91 5.84
C ARG A 62 -8.29 -19.49 6.07
N ASN A 63 -9.06 -19.59 5.00
CA ASN A 63 -10.36 -20.23 5.00
C ASN A 63 -10.21 -21.70 4.58
N VAL A 64 -10.03 -22.57 5.58
CA VAL A 64 -9.92 -24.03 5.39
C VAL A 64 -11.19 -24.68 4.80
N ILE A 65 -12.34 -24.00 4.83
CA ILE A 65 -13.59 -24.54 4.28
C ILE A 65 -13.65 -24.31 2.76
N ARG A 66 -13.12 -23.16 2.29
CA ARG A 66 -13.17 -22.75 0.87
C ARG A 66 -11.83 -22.92 0.14
N ASP A 67 -10.81 -23.44 0.82
CA ASP A 67 -9.44 -23.57 0.31
C ASP A 67 -8.89 -22.24 -0.26
N SER A 68 -9.21 -21.16 0.43
CA SER A 68 -8.90 -19.79 0.03
C SER A 68 -8.18 -19.01 1.13
N LEU A 69 -7.44 -18.00 0.73
CA LEU A 69 -6.77 -17.02 1.56
C LEU A 69 -7.40 -15.64 1.31
N ASP A 70 -7.89 -15.03 2.38
CA ASP A 70 -8.25 -13.62 2.39
C ASP A 70 -7.04 -12.83 2.90
N ILE A 71 -6.47 -11.99 2.03
CA ILE A 71 -5.30 -11.17 2.30
C ILE A 71 -5.76 -9.72 2.40
N ILE A 72 -5.61 -9.12 3.58
CA ILE A 72 -5.92 -7.72 3.82
C ILE A 72 -4.61 -6.97 4.04
N ALA A 73 -4.23 -6.14 3.07
CA ALA A 73 -3.00 -5.36 3.10
C ALA A 73 -3.30 -3.87 3.27
N THR A 74 -2.83 -3.27 4.36
CA THR A 74 -2.77 -1.81 4.48
C THR A 74 -1.48 -1.32 3.82
N VAL A 75 -1.63 -0.47 2.83
CA VAL A 75 -0.52 0.02 2.01
C VAL A 75 -0.44 1.55 2.01
N THR A 76 0.77 2.04 1.84
CA THR A 76 1.05 3.46 1.61
C THR A 76 1.40 3.66 0.14
N THR A 77 0.59 4.45 -0.54
CA THR A 77 0.71 4.69 -1.98
C THR A 77 1.18 6.12 -2.26
N ALA A 78 1.98 6.29 -3.31
CA ALA A 78 2.30 7.60 -3.85
C ALA A 78 1.08 8.22 -4.56
N PRO A 79 0.97 9.56 -4.63
CA PRO A 79 -0.09 10.21 -5.38
C PRO A 79 -0.05 9.79 -6.85
N GLY A 80 -1.20 9.44 -7.43
CA GLY A 80 -1.31 9.08 -8.85
C GLY A 80 -1.14 7.58 -9.16
N LEU A 81 -1.18 6.70 -8.16
CA LEU A 81 -1.20 5.26 -8.39
C LEU A 81 -2.38 4.86 -9.29
N ASN A 82 -2.09 4.14 -10.37
CA ASN A 82 -3.09 3.56 -11.24
C ASN A 82 -3.66 2.28 -10.61
N ILE A 83 -4.81 2.43 -9.94
CA ILE A 83 -5.54 1.36 -9.25
C ILE A 83 -5.93 0.24 -10.23
N SER A 84 -6.38 0.59 -11.44
CA SER A 84 -6.78 -0.38 -12.46
C SER A 84 -5.60 -1.22 -12.94
N ALA A 85 -4.43 -0.62 -13.13
CA ALA A 85 -3.23 -1.35 -13.50
C ALA A 85 -2.79 -2.33 -12.39
N LEU A 86 -2.85 -1.89 -11.13
CA LEU A 86 -2.52 -2.75 -9.99
C LEU A 86 -3.49 -3.94 -9.87
N SER A 87 -4.79 -3.69 -10.00
CA SER A 87 -5.82 -4.74 -9.92
C SER A 87 -5.65 -5.77 -11.06
N ASN A 88 -5.37 -5.31 -12.28
CA ASN A 88 -5.07 -6.19 -13.41
C ASN A 88 -3.81 -7.03 -13.20
N ASP A 89 -2.72 -6.44 -12.70
CA ASP A 89 -1.48 -7.19 -12.42
C ASP A 89 -1.69 -8.24 -11.32
N LEU A 90 -2.49 -7.93 -10.29
CA LEU A 90 -2.80 -8.88 -9.20
C LEU A 90 -3.72 -10.01 -9.66
N THR A 91 -4.72 -9.73 -10.49
CA THR A 91 -5.62 -10.75 -11.06
C THR A 91 -4.96 -11.61 -12.15
N SER A 92 -3.88 -11.12 -12.78
CA SER A 92 -3.15 -11.84 -13.83
C SER A 92 -2.53 -13.17 -13.37
N TYR A 93 -2.36 -13.35 -12.06
CA TYR A 93 -1.83 -14.59 -11.49
C TYR A 93 -2.79 -15.77 -11.60
N GLY A 94 -4.08 -15.55 -11.86
CA GLY A 94 -5.10 -16.62 -11.98
C GLY A 94 -5.43 -17.32 -10.65
N GLU A 95 -4.56 -17.21 -9.65
CA GLU A 95 -4.79 -17.66 -8.28
C GLU A 95 -5.51 -16.61 -7.43
N VAL A 96 -5.49 -15.34 -7.85
CA VAL A 96 -6.25 -14.25 -7.23
C VAL A 96 -7.60 -14.15 -7.92
N SER A 97 -8.66 -14.36 -7.15
CA SER A 97 -10.04 -14.37 -7.65
C SER A 97 -10.69 -12.98 -7.55
N GLU A 98 -10.32 -12.20 -6.54
CA GLU A 98 -10.94 -10.90 -6.29
C GLU A 98 -9.93 -9.92 -5.68
N VAL A 99 -10.03 -8.64 -6.08
CA VAL A 99 -9.18 -7.55 -5.59
C VAL A 99 -10.04 -6.32 -5.37
N GLU A 100 -10.18 -5.88 -4.13
CA GLU A 100 -10.82 -4.63 -3.75
C GLU A 100 -9.79 -3.66 -3.17
N ILE A 101 -9.84 -2.41 -3.59
CA ILE A 101 -8.93 -1.35 -3.12
C ILE A 101 -9.77 -0.20 -2.58
N GLN A 102 -9.61 0.11 -1.29
CA GLN A 102 -10.30 1.16 -0.54
C GLN A 102 -9.34 2.30 -0.19
#